data_AF-A0AAV3Q0F9-F1
#
_entry.id   AF-A0AAV3Q0F9-F1
#
_cell.length_a   1.000
_cell.length_b   1.000
_cell.length_c   1.000
_cell.angle_alpha   90.00
_cell.angle_beta   90.00
_cell.angle_gamma   90.00
#
_symmetry.space_group_name_H-M   'P 1'
#
loop_
_entity.id
_entity.type
_entity.pdbx_description
1 polymer ?
#
loop_
_entity_poly.entity_id
_entity_poly.type
_entity_poly.pdbx_seq_one_letter_code
_entity_poly.pdbx_strand_id
1 'polypeptide(L)'
;MYQVSAVDFNVNKRGWMRTFSGHGLKPGRERKGWMIIVYDLSGSAVAAASMITPFVASPGSDRVSRSNPRAWLILRPNGASVSSWKPWGRLEAWRERGSVDGLGYKFELITNSGLTIAQGTMNVKKGGRFCIDNAIKDSAFNALSPIQGFIMGANVEGEGKVSKPTVEVAVKHVTCIADAALFVALSAAIDLSMDACRLFSQKLRKEFSIDE
;
A
#
# COMPACT_ATOMS: atom_id res chain seq x y z
N MET A 1 -9.90 -18.77 -3.22
CA MET A 1 -10.35 -17.52 -3.85
C MET A 1 -10.81 -16.60 -2.73
N TYR A 2 -10.34 -15.36 -2.67
CA TYR A 2 -10.68 -14.40 -1.61
C TYR A 2 -11.60 -13.31 -2.16
N GLN A 3 -12.46 -12.75 -1.31
CA GLN A 3 -13.19 -11.54 -1.64
C GLN A 3 -12.43 -10.34 -1.08
N VAL A 4 -12.03 -9.42 -1.96
CA VAL A 4 -11.33 -8.18 -1.61
C VAL A 4 -12.31 -7.03 -1.82
N SER A 5 -12.55 -6.25 -0.78
CA SER A 5 -13.38 -5.04 -0.87
C SER A 5 -12.59 -3.84 -0.41
N ALA A 6 -12.55 -2.80 -1.25
CA ALA A 6 -12.08 -1.48 -0.87
C ALA A 6 -13.27 -0.67 -0.30
N VAL A 7 -13.07 -0.07 0.85
CA VAL A 7 -13.99 0.87 1.49
C VAL A 7 -13.28 2.19 1.73
N ASP A 8 -13.97 3.29 1.40
CA ASP A 8 -13.51 4.63 1.76
C ASP A 8 -13.72 4.84 3.26
N PHE A 9 -12.64 5.13 3.98
CA PHE A 9 -12.72 5.43 5.41
C PHE A 9 -12.94 6.93 5.60
N ASN A 10 -14.20 7.34 5.72
CA ASN A 10 -14.54 8.71 6.11
C ASN A 10 -14.42 8.84 7.64
N VAL A 11 -13.28 9.27 8.15
CA VAL A 11 -13.16 9.67 9.56
C VAL A 11 -14.07 10.89 9.74
N ASN A 12 -15.25 10.65 10.32
CA ASN A 12 -16.17 11.70 10.72
C ASN A 12 -15.42 12.84 11.41
N LYS A 13 -15.56 14.05 10.83
CA LYS A 13 -15.07 15.32 11.34
C LYS A 13 -15.48 15.49 12.81
N ARG A 14 -14.62 15.11 13.76
CA ARG A 14 -14.74 15.52 15.16
C ARG A 14 -13.39 16.00 15.65
N GLY A 15 -13.24 17.33 15.62
CA GLY A 15 -12.44 18.09 16.57
C GLY A 15 -10.92 18.11 16.35
N TRP A 16 -10.44 18.79 15.31
CA TRP A 16 -9.18 19.54 15.47
C TRP A 16 -9.32 20.87 14.72
N MET A 17 -9.68 21.91 15.46
CA MET A 17 -9.59 23.29 15.02
C MET A 17 -8.10 23.63 14.86
N ARG A 18 -7.61 23.73 13.62
CA ARG A 18 -6.32 24.38 13.33
C ARG A 18 -6.61 25.75 12.72
N THR A 19 -6.47 26.78 13.54
CA THR A 19 -6.31 28.15 13.09
C THR A 19 -4.98 28.27 12.36
N PHE A 20 -5.01 28.48 11.05
CA PHE A 20 -3.89 29.08 10.32
C PHE A 20 -4.44 30.15 9.38
N SER A 21 -4.21 31.40 9.79
CA SER A 21 -4.22 32.60 8.96
C SER A 21 -3.07 32.52 7.95
N GLY A 22 -3.34 32.85 6.67
CA GLY A 22 -2.30 33.13 5.68
C GLY A 22 -2.56 32.57 4.27
N HIS A 23 -3.15 33.41 3.42
CA HIS A 23 -3.07 33.44 1.96
C HIS A 23 -3.22 32.14 1.13
N GLY A 24 -4.41 31.94 0.55
CA GLY A 24 -4.56 31.70 -0.90
C GLY A 24 -4.26 30.32 -1.49
N LEU A 25 -4.13 29.24 -0.72
CA LEU A 25 -3.97 27.88 -1.28
C LEU A 25 -5.33 27.21 -1.51
N LYS A 26 -5.58 26.78 -2.76
CA LYS A 26 -6.77 26.06 -3.20
C LYS A 26 -7.09 24.87 -2.26
N PRO A 27 -8.35 24.62 -1.89
CA PRO A 27 -8.71 23.55 -0.97
C PRO A 27 -8.34 22.16 -1.54
N GLY A 28 -7.53 21.43 -0.77
CA GLY A 28 -7.51 19.97 -0.65
C GLY A 28 -7.34 19.12 -1.92
N ARG A 29 -6.14 19.07 -2.51
CA ARG A 29 -5.74 17.97 -3.42
C ARG A 29 -5.25 16.76 -2.61
N GLU A 30 -6.06 16.27 -1.70
CA GLU A 30 -5.78 15.11 -0.85
C GLU A 30 -6.63 13.93 -1.30
N ARG A 31 -6.02 12.76 -1.43
CA ARG A 31 -6.74 11.51 -1.66
C ARG A 31 -7.15 10.95 -0.31
N LYS A 32 -8.46 10.75 -0.12
CA LYS A 32 -9.03 10.24 1.14
C LYS A 32 -8.47 8.87 1.51
N GLY A 33 -8.58 8.53 2.80
CA GLY A 33 -8.09 7.27 3.35
C GLY A 33 -8.84 6.07 2.78
N TRP A 34 -8.14 5.21 2.04
CA TRP A 34 -8.64 3.93 1.57
C TRP A 34 -8.34 2.83 2.58
N MET A 35 -9.29 1.93 2.77
CA MET A 35 -9.10 0.69 3.50
C MET A 35 -9.55 -0.48 2.64
N ILE A 36 -8.69 -1.47 2.48
CA ILE A 36 -9.01 -2.75 1.84
C ILE A 36 -9.20 -3.77 2.95
N ILE A 37 -10.29 -4.53 2.89
CA ILE A 37 -10.52 -5.68 3.77
C ILE A 37 -10.62 -6.93 2.91
N VAL A 38 -9.88 -7.97 3.32
CA VAL A 38 -9.90 -9.29 2.72
C VAL A 38 -10.77 -10.19 3.58
N TYR A 39 -11.82 -10.74 2.97
CA TYR A 39 -12.73 -11.68 3.59
C TYR A 39 -12.45 -13.10 3.10
N ASP A 40 -12.56 -14.07 4.01
CA ASP A 40 -12.64 -15.47 3.63
C ASP A 40 -14.05 -15.82 3.11
N LEU A 41 -14.25 -17.07 2.69
CA LEU A 41 -15.54 -17.53 2.14
C LEU A 41 -16.65 -17.60 3.20
N SER A 42 -16.34 -17.52 4.49
CA SER A 42 -17.33 -17.44 5.57
C SER A 42 -17.81 -16.01 5.82
N GLY A 43 -17.18 -15.02 5.18
CA GLY A 43 -17.40 -13.60 5.45
C GLY A 43 -16.60 -13.07 6.65
N SER A 44 -15.63 -13.83 7.15
CA SER A 44 -14.74 -13.37 8.23
C SER A 44 -13.61 -12.49 7.68
N ALA A 45 -13.36 -11.36 8.31
CA ALA A 45 -12.27 -10.46 7.93
C ALA A 45 -10.92 -11.06 8.37
N VAL A 46 -10.07 -11.42 7.42
CA VAL A 46 -8.82 -12.20 7.67
C VAL A 46 -7.54 -11.40 7.43
N ALA A 47 -7.61 -10.29 6.70
CA ALA A 47 -6.53 -9.32 6.56
C ALA A 47 -7.10 -7.96 6.14
N ALA A 48 -6.33 -6.89 6.33
CA ALA A 48 -6.68 -5.57 5.81
C ALA A 48 -5.44 -4.80 5.38
N ALA A 49 -5.63 -3.81 4.52
CA ALA A 49 -4.63 -2.78 4.21
C ALA A 49 -5.28 -1.41 4.39
N SER A 50 -4.70 -0.55 5.22
CA SER A 50 -5.27 0.77 5.54
C SER A 50 -4.29 1.88 5.22
N MET A 51 -4.74 2.87 4.46
CA MET A 51 -3.99 4.10 4.20
C MET A 51 -3.90 4.92 5.49
N ILE A 52 -2.70 5.02 6.06
CA ILE A 52 -2.49 5.75 7.33
C ILE A 52 -2.10 7.20 7.15
N THR A 53 -1.62 7.55 5.96
CA THR A 53 -1.28 8.91 5.57
C THR A 53 -1.98 9.21 4.25
N PRO A 54 -2.88 10.19 4.20
CA PRO A 54 -3.54 10.54 2.95
C PRO A 54 -2.52 10.94 1.89
N PHE A 55 -2.69 10.43 0.68
CA PHE A 55 -1.77 10.78 -0.41
C PHE A 55 -2.02 12.25 -0.79
N VAL A 56 -1.00 13.08 -0.63
CA VAL A 56 -1.02 14.51 -0.98
C VAL A 56 0.22 14.85 -1.81
N ALA A 57 0.08 15.83 -2.69
CA ALA A 57 1.21 16.36 -3.43
C ALA A 57 2.21 17.05 -2.48
N SER A 58 3.51 16.89 -2.75
CA SER A 58 4.55 17.64 -2.07
C SER A 58 4.49 19.13 -2.43
N PRO A 59 4.87 20.05 -1.52
CA PRO A 59 4.80 21.49 -1.78
C PRO A 59 5.51 21.87 -3.09
N GLY A 60 4.86 22.70 -3.92
CA GLY A 60 5.40 23.12 -5.22
C GLY A 60 5.40 22.02 -6.29
N SER A 61 4.78 20.86 -6.04
CA SER A 61 4.68 19.74 -6.97
C SER A 61 3.24 19.25 -7.13
N ASP A 62 3.02 18.37 -8.10
CA ASP A 62 1.80 17.60 -8.29
C ASP A 62 2.02 16.11 -8.02
N ARG A 63 3.10 15.75 -7.30
CA ARG A 63 3.53 14.36 -7.04
C ARG A 63 3.68 14.09 -5.55
N VAL A 64 3.51 12.83 -5.15
CA VAL A 64 4.04 12.32 -3.88
C VAL A 64 5.54 12.13 -4.03
N SER A 65 6.35 12.90 -3.29
CA SER A 65 7.82 12.81 -3.39
C SER A 65 8.39 11.70 -2.51
N ARG A 66 9.58 11.20 -2.89
CA ARG A 66 10.34 10.23 -2.08
C ARG A 66 10.71 10.77 -0.68
N SER A 67 10.86 12.09 -0.54
CA SER A 67 11.13 12.75 0.75
C SER A 67 9.92 12.80 1.67
N ASN A 68 8.71 12.60 1.14
CA ASN A 68 7.48 12.56 1.92
C ASN A 68 6.57 11.45 1.37
N PRO A 69 7.01 10.18 1.47
CA PRO A 69 6.27 9.07 0.92
C PRO A 69 4.96 8.89 1.68
N ARG A 70 4.07 8.11 1.08
CA ARG A 70 2.75 7.84 1.67
C ARG A 70 2.59 6.36 1.90
N ALA A 71 1.94 6.02 3.00
CA ALA A 71 2.04 4.70 3.58
C ALA A 71 0.68 4.02 3.77
N TRP A 72 0.73 2.71 3.58
CA TRP A 72 -0.29 1.76 3.97
C TRP A 72 0.23 0.94 5.15
N LEU A 73 -0.65 0.61 6.09
CA LEU A 73 -0.43 -0.46 7.04
C LEU A 73 -1.13 -1.72 6.54
N ILE A 74 -0.38 -2.82 6.51
CA ILE A 74 -0.96 -4.15 6.34
C ILE A 74 -1.26 -4.68 7.73
N LEU A 75 -2.49 -5.14 7.93
CA LEU A 75 -3.07 -5.47 9.22
C LEU A 75 -3.51 -6.92 9.23
N ARG A 76 -3.23 -7.58 10.35
CA ARG A 76 -3.75 -8.92 10.66
C ARG A 76 -4.78 -8.83 11.79
N PRO A 77 -5.80 -9.69 11.82
CA PRO A 77 -6.70 -9.78 12.96
C PRO A 77 -5.94 -10.23 14.21
N ASN A 78 -6.32 -9.71 15.38
CA ASN A 78 -5.73 -10.01 16.67
C ASN A 78 -6.82 -10.52 17.63
N GLY A 79 -7.03 -11.83 17.66
CA GLY A 79 -8.11 -12.46 18.42
C GLY A 79 -9.42 -12.56 17.65
N ALA A 80 -10.53 -12.82 18.35
CA ALA A 80 -11.83 -13.13 17.75
C ALA A 80 -12.68 -11.90 17.35
N SER A 81 -12.26 -10.68 17.71
CA SER A 81 -13.00 -9.44 17.41
C SER A 81 -12.44 -8.72 16.19
N VAL A 82 -13.35 -8.19 15.35
CA VAL A 82 -13.02 -7.32 14.21
C VAL A 82 -12.43 -5.97 14.65
N SER A 83 -12.55 -5.60 15.94
CA SER A 83 -12.05 -4.33 16.47
C SER A 83 -10.55 -4.34 16.82
N SER A 84 -9.89 -5.50 16.80
CA SER A 84 -8.49 -5.65 17.20
C SER A 84 -7.64 -6.01 16.00
N TRP A 85 -7.22 -4.99 15.24
CA TRP A 85 -6.23 -5.14 14.17
C TRP A 85 -4.82 -4.93 14.72
N LYS A 86 -3.89 -5.82 14.37
CA LYS A 86 -2.46 -5.66 14.67
C LYS A 86 -1.68 -5.36 13.39
N PRO A 87 -0.78 -4.37 13.39
CA PRO A 87 0.04 -4.11 12.23
C PRO A 87 1.03 -5.26 11.97
N TRP A 88 1.15 -5.65 10.71
CA TRP A 88 2.07 -6.67 10.21
C TRP A 88 3.23 -6.05 9.43
N GLY A 89 2.94 -5.07 8.59
CA GLY A 89 3.95 -4.38 7.81
C GLY A 89 3.50 -3.01 7.33
N ARG A 90 4.45 -2.23 6.84
CA ARG A 90 4.25 -0.88 6.30
C ARG A 90 4.73 -0.84 4.86
N LEU A 91 3.84 -0.48 3.95
CA LEU A 91 4.16 -0.22 2.54
C LEU A 91 4.19 1.28 2.30
N GLU A 92 5.35 1.83 1.98
CA GLU A 92 5.50 3.20 1.50
C GLU A 92 5.51 3.22 -0.03
N ALA A 93 4.91 4.26 -0.61
CA ALA A 93 4.86 4.51 -2.03
C ALA A 93 5.06 6.00 -2.34
N TRP A 94 5.71 6.28 -3.47
CA TRP A 94 5.93 7.63 -4.00
C TRP A 94 6.08 7.59 -5.53
N ARG A 95 6.00 8.76 -6.18
CA ARG A 95 6.25 8.89 -7.62
C ARG A 95 7.67 9.39 -7.86
N GLU A 96 8.50 8.54 -8.46
CA GLU A 96 9.85 8.90 -8.90
C GLU A 96 9.80 9.57 -10.27
N ARG A 97 10.67 10.57 -10.44
CA ARG A 97 10.86 11.26 -11.72
C ARG A 97 11.92 10.52 -12.53
N GLY A 98 11.63 10.28 -13.80
CA GLY A 98 12.57 9.66 -14.74
C GLY A 98 12.21 9.96 -16.19
N SER A 99 12.94 9.36 -17.14
CA SER A 99 12.57 9.39 -18.56
C SER A 99 11.16 8.85 -18.80
N VAL A 100 10.77 7.86 -18.00
CA VAL A 100 9.39 7.53 -17.69
C VAL A 100 9.25 7.56 -16.17
N ASP A 101 8.22 8.23 -15.65
CA ASP A 101 7.94 8.24 -14.21
C ASP A 101 7.80 6.81 -13.66
N GLY A 102 8.23 6.61 -12.43
CA GLY A 102 8.18 5.34 -11.72
C GLY A 102 7.33 5.41 -10.45
N LEU A 103 6.71 4.30 -10.08
CA LEU A 103 6.19 4.10 -8.72
C LEU A 103 7.32 3.51 -7.89
N GLY A 104 7.89 4.33 -7.02
CA GLY A 104 8.83 3.87 -6.00
C GLY A 104 8.06 3.27 -4.83
N TYR A 105 8.58 2.19 -4.26
CA TYR A 105 7.98 1.52 -3.12
C TYR A 105 9.04 1.01 -2.14
N LYS A 106 8.64 0.90 -0.86
CA LYS A 106 9.42 0.25 0.20
C LYS A 106 8.47 -0.47 1.15
N PHE A 107 8.70 -1.75 1.41
CA PHE A 107 7.94 -2.56 2.34
C PHE A 107 8.81 -3.01 3.51
N GLU A 108 8.31 -2.72 4.71
CA GLU A 108 8.96 -3.03 5.99
C GLU A 108 8.06 -3.92 6.83
N LEU A 109 8.62 -4.97 7.43
CA LEU A 109 7.95 -5.72 8.48
C LEU A 109 8.05 -4.96 9.79
N ILE A 110 6.94 -4.94 10.53
CA ILE A 110 6.90 -4.31 11.84
C ILE A 110 7.43 -5.31 12.87
N THR A 111 8.75 -5.27 13.03
CA THR A 111 9.53 -5.95 14.06
C THR A 111 10.17 -4.90 14.98
N ASN A 112 10.81 -5.32 16.07
CA ASN A 112 11.47 -4.40 17.00
C ASN A 112 12.53 -3.50 16.35
N SER A 113 13.09 -3.91 15.19
CA SER A 113 14.14 -3.20 14.47
C SER A 113 13.70 -2.59 13.14
N GLY A 114 12.46 -2.83 12.67
CA GLY A 114 11.97 -2.35 11.37
C GLY A 114 12.76 -2.93 10.19
N LEU A 115 12.43 -4.17 9.79
CA LEU A 115 13.17 -4.86 8.73
C LEU A 115 12.60 -4.53 7.34
N THR A 116 13.37 -3.83 6.50
CA THR A 116 13.02 -3.66 5.07
C THR A 116 13.22 -4.97 4.33
N ILE A 117 12.15 -5.51 3.73
CA ILE A 117 12.21 -6.79 3.00
C ILE A 117 11.98 -6.62 1.49
N ALA A 118 11.46 -5.48 1.04
CA ALA A 118 11.36 -5.15 -0.37
C ALA A 118 11.45 -3.65 -0.61
N GLN A 119 12.18 -3.26 -1.65
CA GLN A 119 12.25 -1.89 -2.12
C GLN A 119 12.57 -1.91 -3.61
N GLY A 120 11.97 -0.99 -4.37
CA GLY A 120 12.22 -0.89 -5.80
C GLY A 120 11.39 0.19 -6.46
N THR A 121 11.43 0.20 -7.78
CA THR A 121 10.68 1.13 -8.63
C THR A 121 10.09 0.35 -9.80
N MET A 122 8.81 0.57 -10.11
CA MET A 122 8.14 0.02 -11.29
C MET A 122 7.61 1.10 -12.22
N ASN A 123 7.36 0.78 -13.48
CA ASN A 123 6.98 1.77 -14.49
C ASN A 123 5.51 2.19 -14.31
N VAL A 124 5.20 3.49 -14.17
CA VAL A 124 3.80 3.90 -13.92
C VAL A 124 2.86 3.62 -15.10
N LYS A 125 3.35 3.58 -16.35
CA LYS A 125 2.50 3.36 -17.54
C LYS A 125 2.33 1.88 -17.87
N LYS A 126 3.40 1.10 -17.72
CA LYS A 126 3.42 -0.33 -18.06
C LYS A 126 3.03 -1.21 -16.88
N GLY A 127 3.19 -0.72 -15.65
CA GLY A 127 3.13 -1.55 -14.46
C GLY A 127 4.44 -2.31 -14.26
N GLY A 128 4.35 -3.44 -13.58
CA GLY A 128 5.49 -4.31 -13.31
C GLY A 128 5.13 -5.45 -12.37
N ARG A 129 6.17 -6.10 -11.84
CA ARG A 129 6.03 -7.16 -10.85
C ARG A 129 6.61 -6.68 -9.53
N PHE A 130 5.79 -6.66 -8.49
CA PHE A 130 6.23 -6.47 -7.12
C PHE A 130 6.71 -7.82 -6.58
N CYS A 131 7.97 -7.90 -6.16
CA CYS A 131 8.56 -9.13 -5.65
C CYS A 131 9.16 -8.91 -4.27
N ILE A 132 8.92 -9.86 -3.38
CA ILE A 132 9.68 -10.00 -2.14
C ILE A 132 10.46 -11.32 -2.25
N ASP A 133 11.76 -11.16 -2.38
CA ASP A 133 12.71 -12.25 -2.46
C ASP A 133 13.89 -11.88 -1.56
N ASN A 134 14.16 -12.76 -0.60
CA ASN A 134 15.35 -12.66 0.23
C ASN A 134 16.36 -13.74 -0.19
N ALA A 135 16.60 -13.84 -1.50
CA ALA A 135 17.85 -14.37 -2.02
C ALA A 135 18.99 -13.56 -1.39
N ILE A 136 20.03 -14.26 -0.92
CA ILE A 136 21.19 -13.70 -0.23
C ILE A 136 21.72 -12.50 -1.02
N LYS A 137 21.27 -11.30 -0.68
CA LYS A 137 21.89 -10.06 -1.13
C LYS A 137 23.05 -9.85 -0.18
N ASP A 138 24.25 -9.69 -0.74
CA ASP A 138 25.57 -9.56 -0.08
C ASP A 138 25.68 -8.41 0.93
N SER A 139 24.80 -8.39 1.94
CA SER A 139 24.93 -7.59 3.13
C SER A 139 25.09 -8.56 4.30
N ALA A 140 26.18 -8.40 5.06
CA ALA A 140 26.50 -9.23 6.23
C ALA A 140 25.37 -9.27 7.29
N PHE A 141 24.36 -8.40 7.17
CA PHE A 141 23.16 -8.34 8.01
C PHE A 141 22.03 -9.30 7.58
N ASN A 142 22.01 -9.81 6.34
CA ASN A 142 20.97 -10.72 5.85
C ASN A 142 21.29 -12.20 6.05
N ALA A 143 22.55 -12.55 6.34
CA ALA A 143 22.98 -13.93 6.59
C ALA A 143 22.35 -14.58 7.84
N LEU A 144 21.78 -13.76 8.75
CA LEU A 144 21.06 -14.19 9.95
C LEU A 144 19.54 -14.06 9.83
N SER A 145 19.02 -13.64 8.68
CA SER A 145 17.58 -13.47 8.51
C SER A 145 16.89 -14.84 8.38
N PRO A 146 15.89 -15.17 9.21
CA PRO A 146 15.21 -16.48 9.18
C PRO A 146 14.33 -16.69 7.94
N ILE A 147 14.36 -15.75 7.00
CA ILE A 147 13.47 -15.66 5.85
C ILE A 147 14.36 -15.78 4.61
N GLN A 148 14.63 -16.97 4.09
CA GLN A 148 15.51 -17.12 2.92
C GLN A 148 14.71 -17.42 1.64
N GLY A 149 15.05 -16.78 0.52
CA GLY A 149 14.50 -17.04 -0.82
C GLY A 149 13.15 -16.37 -1.12
N PHE A 150 12.48 -16.89 -2.16
CA PHE A 150 11.21 -16.32 -2.66
C PHE A 150 10.11 -16.36 -1.59
N ILE A 151 9.42 -15.23 -1.43
CA ILE A 151 8.30 -15.08 -0.50
C ILE A 151 7.01 -14.82 -1.26
N MET A 152 6.98 -13.75 -2.07
CA MET A 152 5.81 -13.42 -2.86
C MET A 152 6.17 -12.70 -4.16
N GLY A 153 5.26 -12.80 -5.13
CA GLY A 153 5.22 -12.00 -6.35
C GLY A 153 3.81 -11.53 -6.63
N ALA A 154 3.65 -10.29 -7.08
CA ALA A 154 2.37 -9.74 -7.51
C ALA A 154 2.54 -8.96 -8.82
N ASN A 155 1.64 -9.20 -9.78
CA ASN A 155 1.57 -8.38 -10.99
C ASN A 155 0.76 -7.12 -10.69
N VAL A 156 1.30 -5.97 -11.10
CA VAL A 156 0.70 -4.65 -10.90
C VAL A 156 0.55 -4.00 -12.27
N GLU A 157 -0.67 -3.58 -12.58
CA GLU A 157 -0.98 -2.93 -13.85
C GLU A 157 -0.60 -1.44 -13.82
N GLY A 158 -0.40 -0.88 -15.01
CA GLY A 158 -0.15 0.55 -15.18
C GLY A 158 -1.28 1.45 -14.65
N GLU A 159 -0.94 2.69 -14.28
CA GLU A 159 -1.88 3.69 -13.78
C GLU A 159 -3.07 3.87 -14.74
N GLY A 160 -4.29 3.91 -14.20
CA GLY A 160 -5.52 4.04 -14.99
C GLY A 160 -5.99 2.79 -15.74
N LYS A 161 -5.29 1.65 -15.67
CA LYS A 161 -5.77 0.37 -16.21
C LYS A 161 -6.57 -0.40 -15.17
N VAL A 162 -7.56 -1.19 -15.61
CA VAL A 162 -8.26 -2.14 -14.74
C VAL A 162 -7.25 -3.21 -14.32
N SER A 163 -6.97 -3.30 -13.03
CA SER A 163 -6.02 -4.27 -12.50
C SER A 163 -6.67 -5.64 -12.33
N LYS A 164 -5.86 -6.68 -12.56
CA LYS A 164 -6.19 -8.07 -12.25
C LYS A 164 -5.05 -8.64 -11.40
N PRO A 165 -4.94 -8.25 -10.12
CA PRO A 165 -3.80 -8.61 -9.31
C PRO A 165 -3.73 -10.13 -9.17
N THR A 166 -2.65 -10.72 -9.67
CA THR A 166 -2.32 -12.13 -9.48
C THR A 166 -1.20 -12.23 -8.45
N VAL A 167 -1.41 -13.00 -7.39
CA VAL A 167 -0.48 -13.14 -6.28
C VAL A 167 0.07 -14.56 -6.24
N GLU A 168 1.39 -14.68 -6.25
CA GLU A 168 2.13 -15.92 -6.03
C GLU A 168 2.79 -15.83 -4.66
N VAL A 169 2.67 -16.88 -3.84
CA VAL A 169 3.26 -16.92 -2.49
C VAL A 169 3.94 -18.26 -2.29
N ALA A 170 5.14 -18.26 -1.71
CA ALA A 170 5.82 -19.50 -1.37
C ALA A 170 5.10 -20.23 -0.21
N VAL A 171 4.81 -21.51 -0.42
CA VAL A 171 4.04 -22.35 0.53
C VAL A 171 4.62 -22.32 1.95
N LYS A 172 5.95 -22.31 2.09
CA LYS A 172 6.62 -22.27 3.41
C LYS A 172 6.29 -21.02 4.25
N HIS A 173 5.80 -19.95 3.64
CA HIS A 173 5.39 -18.71 4.30
C HIS A 173 3.87 -18.63 4.54
N VAL A 174 3.12 -19.69 4.22
CA VAL A 174 1.67 -19.77 4.39
C VAL A 174 1.35 -20.94 5.32
N THR A 175 1.12 -20.66 6.60
CA THR A 175 0.72 -21.68 7.59
C THR A 175 -0.79 -21.73 7.79
N CYS A 176 -1.47 -20.62 7.51
CA CYS A 176 -2.92 -20.51 7.58
C CYS A 176 -3.49 -19.60 6.49
N ILE A 177 -4.82 -19.58 6.36
CA ILE A 177 -5.55 -18.74 5.39
C ILE A 177 -5.26 -17.26 5.60
N ALA A 178 -5.10 -16.82 6.85
CA ALA A 178 -4.80 -15.43 7.17
C ALA A 178 -3.41 -15.00 6.68
N ASP A 179 -2.42 -15.89 6.67
CA ASP A 179 -1.07 -15.59 6.15
C ASP A 179 -1.13 -15.28 4.65
N ALA A 180 -1.83 -16.11 3.87
CA ALA A 180 -2.04 -15.84 2.45
C ALA A 180 -2.84 -14.54 2.22
N ALA A 181 -3.83 -14.26 3.07
CA ALA A 181 -4.63 -13.04 2.99
C ALA A 181 -3.79 -11.77 3.22
N LEU A 182 -2.72 -11.82 4.03
CA LEU A 182 -1.81 -10.68 4.22
C LEU A 182 -1.07 -10.31 2.93
N PHE A 183 -0.62 -11.31 2.17
CA PHE A 183 0.02 -11.08 0.88
C PHE A 183 -0.97 -10.57 -0.18
N VAL A 184 -2.23 -11.01 -0.12
CA VAL A 184 -3.31 -10.47 -0.96
C VAL A 184 -3.58 -9.00 -0.62
N ALA A 185 -3.69 -8.66 0.67
CA ALA A 185 -3.88 -7.28 1.12
C ALA A 185 -2.71 -6.37 0.70
N LEU A 186 -1.47 -6.86 0.83
CA LEU A 186 -0.27 -6.16 0.38
C LEU A 186 -0.27 -5.95 -1.15
N SER A 187 -0.65 -6.98 -1.92
CA SER A 187 -0.79 -6.87 -3.38
C SER A 187 -1.83 -5.81 -3.77
N ALA A 188 -2.96 -5.76 -3.08
CA ALA A 188 -3.99 -4.76 -3.35
C ALA A 188 -3.50 -3.33 -2.99
N ALA A 189 -2.74 -3.18 -1.90
CA ALA A 189 -2.17 -1.90 -1.49
C ALA A 189 -1.14 -1.36 -2.50
N ILE A 190 -0.25 -2.20 -3.04
CA ILE A 190 0.72 -1.77 -4.05
C ILE A 190 0.03 -1.44 -5.38
N ASP A 191 -1.01 -2.18 -5.75
CA ASP A 191 -1.80 -1.92 -6.95
C ASP A 191 -2.54 -0.58 -6.87
N LEU A 192 -3.25 -0.33 -5.77
CA LEU A 192 -3.89 0.98 -5.53
C LEU A 192 -2.89 2.13 -5.41
N SER A 193 -1.64 1.85 -5.03
CA SER A 193 -0.59 2.86 -4.99
C SER A 193 -0.24 3.41 -6.38
N MET A 194 -0.46 2.65 -7.46
CA MET A 194 -0.31 3.17 -8.83
C MET A 194 -1.28 4.31 -9.11
N ASP A 195 -2.54 4.18 -8.67
CA ASP A 195 -3.54 5.24 -8.82
C ASP A 195 -3.37 6.34 -7.77
N ALA A 196 -2.98 5.99 -6.53
CA ALA A 196 -2.79 6.95 -5.44
C ALA A 196 -1.61 7.91 -5.68
N CYS A 197 -0.54 7.42 -6.34
CA CYS A 197 0.62 8.22 -6.73
C CYS A 197 0.43 8.95 -8.08
N ARG A 198 -0.75 8.88 -8.71
CA ARG A 198 -1.00 9.68 -9.93
C ARG A 198 -0.79 11.16 -9.67
N LEU A 199 -0.43 11.88 -10.73
CA LEU A 199 -0.32 13.32 -10.65
C LEU A 199 -1.63 13.91 -10.12
N PHE A 200 -1.56 14.79 -9.13
CA PHE A 200 -2.74 15.42 -8.53
C PHE A 200 -3.42 16.42 -9.47
N SER A 201 -2.79 16.70 -10.61
CA SER A 201 -3.39 17.38 -11.76
C SER A 201 -4.38 16.50 -12.54
N GLN A 202 -4.32 15.18 -12.40
CA GLN A 202 -5.21 14.22 -13.07
C GLN A 202 -6.34 13.77 -12.14
N LYS A 203 -7.53 13.55 -12.71
CA LYS A 203 -8.65 12.94 -11.98
C LYS A 203 -8.42 11.44 -11.78
N LEU A 204 -8.87 10.94 -10.63
CA LEU A 204 -9.02 9.50 -10.41
C LEU A 204 -10.14 8.93 -11.29
N ARG A 205 -10.11 7.61 -11.51
CA ARG A 205 -11.23 6.90 -12.14
C ARG A 205 -12.46 6.99 -11.24
N LYS A 206 -13.66 6.87 -11.84
CA LYS A 206 -14.95 6.98 -11.13
C LYS A 206 -15.04 6.09 -9.89
N GLU A 207 -14.47 4.89 -9.97
CA GLU A 207 -14.42 3.91 -8.88
C GLU A 207 -13.64 4.38 -7.63
N PHE A 208 -12.80 5.41 -7.77
CA PHE A 208 -11.94 5.95 -6.72
C PHE A 208 -12.13 7.46 -6.50
N SER A 209 -12.98 8.09 -7.30
CA SER A 209 -13.36 9.49 -7.13
C SER A 209 -14.65 9.57 -6.33
N ILE A 210 -14.70 10.48 -5.38
CA ILE A 210 -15.95 10.86 -4.72
C ILE A 210 -16.80 11.58 -5.76
N ASP A 211 -17.98 11.06 -6.08
CA ASP A 211 -19.01 11.89 -6.69
C ASP A 211 -19.31 13.03 -5.70
N GLU A 212 -19.07 14.26 -6.16
CA GLU A 212 -19.22 15.51 -5.42
C GLU A 212 -20.69 15.80 -5.08
#